data_AF-A0A2V9HVS0-F1
#
_entry.id   AF-A0A2V9HVS0-F1
#
_cell.length_a   1.000
_cell.length_b   1.000
_cell.length_c   1.000
_cell.angle_alpha   90.00
_cell.angle_beta   90.00
_cell.angle_gamma   90.00
#
_symmetry.space_group_name_H-M   'P 1'
#
loop_
_entity.id
_entity.type
_entity.pdbx_description
1 polymer ?
#
loop_
_entity_poly.entity_id
_entity_poly.type
_entity_poly.pdbx_seq_one_letter_code
_entity_poly.pdbx_strand_id
1 'polypeptide(L)'
;MNLDSLAKQANVKPSEAKMLHQRPAMIQELWWQRPLGSPSPEADPVREVVFSFYNGELFRMVVNYDRYRTEGLTDEDMIGAISAKYGVATRPPAEIVSFSSSRVYNDSEKVLARWEDAQYSFNLFRFAYRPTFGMVLSQTAGCAGSGRCR
;
A
#
# COMPACT_ATOMS: atom_id res chain seq x y z
N MET A 1 -14.09 5.11 24.55
CA MET A 1 -13.67 5.24 25.95
C MET A 1 -12.18 5.57 25.97
N ASN A 2 -11.78 6.64 26.65
CA ASN A 2 -10.37 7.05 26.77
C ASN A 2 -9.89 6.84 28.22
N LEU A 3 -8.59 7.00 28.43
CA LEU A 3 -7.94 6.70 29.70
C LEU A 3 -8.52 7.49 30.89
N ASP A 4 -8.63 8.83 30.80
CA ASP A 4 -9.06 9.68 31.94
C ASP A 4 -10.53 9.47 32.34
N SER A 5 -11.40 9.24 31.37
CA SER A 5 -12.84 9.03 31.61
C SER A 5 -13.08 7.65 32.23
N LEU A 6 -12.40 6.63 31.70
CA LEU A 6 -12.37 5.30 32.30
C LEU A 6 -11.85 5.37 33.73
N ALA A 7 -10.79 6.14 33.96
CA ALA A 7 -10.17 6.29 35.27
C ALA A 7 -11.11 6.96 36.30
N LYS A 8 -11.79 8.07 35.97
CA LYS A 8 -12.78 8.71 36.86
C LYS A 8 -13.95 7.80 37.20
N GLN A 9 -14.43 7.02 36.22
CA GLN A 9 -15.53 6.08 36.43
C GLN A 9 -15.10 4.87 37.27
N ALA A 10 -13.88 4.37 37.05
CA ALA A 10 -13.29 3.29 37.84
C ALA A 10 -12.67 3.77 39.17
N ASN A 11 -12.78 5.07 39.48
CA ASN A 11 -12.20 5.73 40.64
C ASN A 11 -10.69 5.46 40.83
N VAL A 12 -9.93 5.44 39.73
CA VAL A 12 -8.46 5.35 39.70
C VAL A 12 -7.88 6.63 39.10
N LYS A 13 -6.58 6.89 39.34
CA LYS A 13 -5.93 8.10 38.81
C LYS A 13 -5.37 7.84 37.40
N PRO A 14 -5.57 8.75 36.44
CA PRO A 14 -4.98 8.62 35.10
C PRO A 14 -3.45 8.53 35.08
N SER A 15 -2.77 9.09 36.08
CA SER A 15 -1.30 8.98 36.24
C SER A 15 -0.82 7.56 36.55
N GLU A 16 -1.72 6.69 37.01
CA GLU A 16 -1.43 5.25 37.17
C GLU A 16 -1.47 4.53 35.82
N ALA A 17 -1.97 5.20 34.77
CA ALA A 17 -1.87 4.68 33.43
C ALA A 17 -0.42 4.68 32.98
N LYS A 18 0.05 3.47 32.77
CA LYS A 18 1.31 3.23 32.14
C LYS A 18 1.23 3.64 30.67
N MET A 19 2.04 4.60 30.26
CA MET A 19 2.17 5.00 28.86
C MET A 19 2.62 3.79 28.02
N LEU A 20 1.77 3.34 27.10
CA LEU A 20 2.07 2.14 26.31
C LEU A 20 2.97 2.44 25.09
N HIS A 21 2.92 3.66 24.52
CA HIS A 21 3.79 4.06 23.40
C HIS A 21 3.86 5.58 23.17
N GLN A 22 5.03 6.07 22.77
CA GLN A 22 5.32 7.45 22.36
C GLN A 22 6.27 7.41 21.15
N ARG A 23 6.21 8.42 20.27
CA ARG A 23 7.01 8.54 19.03
C ARG A 23 7.70 9.91 18.98
N PRO A 24 8.85 10.03 18.29
CA PRO A 24 8.78 10.27 16.85
C PRO A 24 9.06 8.99 16.09
N ALA A 25 8.25 8.70 15.08
CA ALA A 25 8.62 7.71 14.09
C ALA A 25 9.04 8.43 12.83
N MET A 26 10.14 7.96 12.25
CA MET A 26 10.68 8.49 11.02
C MET A 26 9.96 7.80 9.86
N ILE A 27 9.19 8.57 9.10
CA ILE A 27 8.55 8.11 7.86
C ILE A 27 9.29 8.78 6.71
N GLN A 28 9.73 7.99 5.75
CA GLN A 28 10.49 8.47 4.59
C GLN A 28 9.94 7.87 3.31
N GLU A 29 10.17 8.57 2.20
CA GLU A 29 9.89 8.04 0.89
C GLU A 29 11.11 8.16 -0.02
N LEU A 30 11.32 7.13 -0.83
CA LEU A 30 12.26 7.15 -1.93
C LEU A 30 11.47 7.07 -3.23
N TRP A 31 11.71 8.02 -4.12
CA TRP A 31 11.02 8.13 -5.39
C TRP A 31 11.98 7.68 -6.49
N TRP A 32 11.56 6.66 -7.24
CA TRP A 32 12.24 6.22 -8.44
C TRP A 32 11.35 6.51 -9.65
N GLN A 33 11.96 7.02 -10.71
CA GLN A 33 11.30 7.26 -11.98
C GLN A 33 12.23 6.82 -13.11
N ARG A 34 11.65 6.25 -14.16
CA ARG A 34 12.39 5.90 -15.36
C ARG A 34 13.05 7.14 -15.99
N PRO A 35 14.36 7.10 -16.32
CA PRO A 35 15.03 8.21 -17.00
C PRO A 35 14.42 8.51 -18.38
N LEU A 36 14.23 9.79 -18.69
CA LEU A 36 13.76 10.25 -20.01
C LEU A 36 14.81 9.91 -21.08
N GLY A 37 14.36 9.37 -22.23
CA GLY A 37 15.24 9.04 -23.34
C GLY A 37 16.09 7.77 -23.17
N SER A 38 15.85 6.98 -22.11
CA SER A 38 16.50 5.67 -21.98
C SER A 38 15.93 4.70 -23.03
N PRO A 39 16.78 4.07 -23.87
CA PRO A 39 16.38 2.95 -24.71
C PRO A 39 16.22 1.72 -23.82
N SER A 40 15.22 1.75 -22.95
CA SER A 40 14.84 0.58 -22.15
C SER A 40 14.30 -0.47 -23.13
N PRO A 41 14.78 -1.72 -23.07
CA PRO A 41 14.26 -2.78 -23.91
C PRO A 41 12.73 -2.85 -23.76
N GLU A 42 12.05 -3.09 -24.88
CA GLU A 42 10.61 -2.90 -25.16
C GLU A 42 9.59 -3.47 -24.15
N ALA A 43 9.97 -4.09 -23.03
CA ALA A 43 9.07 -4.92 -22.24
C ALA A 43 8.61 -4.36 -20.89
N ASP A 44 9.31 -3.40 -20.25
CA ASP A 44 8.90 -2.96 -18.91
C ASP A 44 7.85 -1.82 -19.01
N PRO A 45 6.62 -1.96 -18.47
CA PRO A 45 5.64 -0.90 -18.42
C PRO A 45 5.77 0.03 -17.19
N VAL A 46 6.69 -0.22 -16.24
CA VAL A 46 6.79 0.56 -14.99
C VAL A 46 7.39 1.95 -15.19
N ARG A 47 6.62 3.00 -14.92
CA ARG A 47 7.04 4.40 -15.09
C ARG A 47 7.71 4.96 -13.84
N GLU A 48 7.07 4.77 -12.70
CA GLU A 48 7.44 5.35 -11.41
C GLU A 48 7.21 4.32 -10.30
N VAL A 49 8.06 4.38 -9.27
CA VAL A 49 7.92 3.58 -8.05
C VAL A 49 8.18 4.47 -6.84
N VAL A 50 7.27 4.48 -5.89
CA VAL A 50 7.43 5.14 -4.59
C VAL A 50 7.60 4.07 -3.51
N PHE A 51 8.73 4.11 -2.82
CA PHE A 51 9.04 3.25 -1.70
C PHE A 51 8.81 4.03 -0.41
N SER A 52 7.93 3.54 0.47
CA SER A 52 7.65 4.16 1.77
C SER A 52 8.27 3.36 2.90
N PHE A 53 9.05 4.05 3.74
CA PHE A 53 9.80 3.48 4.85
C PHE A 53 9.27 3.95 6.20
N TYR A 54 9.29 3.05 7.17
CA TYR A 54 8.93 3.27 8.55
C TYR A 54 10.15 2.92 9.42
N ASN A 55 10.77 3.91 10.05
CA ASN A 55 12.03 3.76 10.79
C ASN A 55 13.14 3.07 9.97
N GLY A 56 13.20 3.36 8.67
CA GLY A 56 14.18 2.78 7.75
C GLY A 56 13.76 1.44 7.11
N GLU A 57 12.63 0.84 7.51
CA GLU A 57 12.13 -0.42 6.94
C GLU A 57 11.04 -0.18 5.90
N LEU A 58 11.13 -0.84 4.74
CA LEU A 58 10.13 -0.72 3.67
C LEU A 58 8.81 -1.34 4.13
N PHE A 59 7.76 -0.55 4.25
CA PHE A 59 6.42 -1.04 4.63
C PHE A 59 5.40 -0.97 3.49
N ARG A 60 5.72 -0.21 2.43
CA ARG A 60 4.85 -0.08 1.25
C ARG A 60 5.63 0.30 0.00
N MET A 61 5.19 -0.20 -1.14
CA MET A 61 5.66 0.22 -2.46
C MET A 61 4.46 0.52 -3.35
N VAL A 62 4.49 1.62 -4.09
CA VAL A 62 3.48 1.98 -5.08
C VAL A 62 4.14 2.05 -6.44
N VAL A 63 3.64 1.26 -7.38
CA VAL A 63 4.11 1.17 -8.75
C VAL A 63 3.08 1.85 -9.65
N ASN A 64 3.51 2.81 -10.44
CA ASN A 64 2.69 3.43 -11.48
C ASN A 64 3.16 2.94 -12.85
N TYR A 65 2.24 2.38 -13.63
CA TYR A 65 2.52 1.96 -14.99
C TYR A 65 2.44 3.13 -15.97
N ASP A 66 3.22 3.06 -17.04
CA ASP A 66 3.20 4.04 -18.11
C ASP A 66 1.95 3.85 -18.97
N ARG A 67 1.14 4.91 -19.04
CA ARG A 67 -0.13 4.92 -19.78
C ARG A 67 0.02 4.46 -21.23
N TYR A 68 1.07 4.88 -21.93
CA TYR A 68 1.25 4.57 -23.36
C TYR A 68 1.72 3.12 -23.55
N ARG A 69 2.37 2.53 -22.54
CA ARG A 69 2.80 1.12 -22.59
C ARG A 69 1.71 0.15 -22.13
N THR A 70 0.69 0.63 -21.44
CA THR A 70 -0.49 -0.18 -21.06
C THR A 70 -1.75 0.22 -21.84
N GLU A 71 -1.59 0.99 -22.92
CA GLU A 71 -2.71 1.41 -23.75
C GLU A 71 -3.34 0.20 -24.45
N GLY A 72 -4.68 0.14 -24.45
CA GLY A 72 -5.43 -0.99 -25.00
C GLY A 72 -5.54 -2.20 -24.07
N LEU A 73 -4.76 -2.28 -22.97
CA LEU A 73 -4.86 -3.39 -22.01
C LEU A 73 -6.11 -3.24 -21.14
N THR A 74 -6.88 -4.33 -21.08
CA THR A 74 -8.03 -4.48 -20.19
C THR A 74 -7.56 -4.84 -18.78
N ASP A 75 -8.49 -4.76 -17.82
CA ASP A 75 -8.22 -5.22 -16.45
C ASP A 75 -7.84 -6.71 -16.46
N GLU A 76 -8.49 -7.51 -17.30
CA GLU A 76 -8.22 -8.94 -17.43
C GLU A 76 -6.82 -9.23 -18.01
N ASP A 77 -6.35 -8.42 -18.96
CA ASP A 77 -5.00 -8.58 -19.52
C ASP A 77 -3.93 -8.34 -18.45
N MET A 78 -4.09 -7.27 -17.66
CA MET A 78 -3.18 -6.96 -16.55
C MET A 78 -3.24 -8.02 -15.45
N ILE A 79 -4.45 -8.46 -15.08
CA ILE A 79 -4.63 -9.54 -14.09
C ILE A 79 -3.96 -10.82 -14.59
N GLY A 80 -4.15 -11.19 -15.85
CA GLY A 80 -3.53 -12.36 -16.46
C GLY A 80 -2.01 -12.29 -16.46
N ALA A 81 -1.45 -11.15 -16.88
CA ALA A 81 -0.01 -10.93 -16.93
C ALA A 81 0.65 -11.03 -15.54
N ILE A 82 0.03 -10.45 -14.51
CA ILE A 82 0.56 -10.51 -13.13
C ILE A 82 0.34 -11.91 -12.55
N SER A 83 -0.81 -12.53 -12.82
CA SER A 83 -1.13 -13.88 -12.34
C SER A 83 -0.20 -14.95 -12.90
N ALA A 84 0.36 -14.75 -14.10
CA ALA A 84 1.38 -15.63 -14.66
C ALA A 84 2.63 -15.73 -13.76
N LYS A 85 2.90 -14.70 -12.94
CA LYS A 85 4.05 -14.66 -12.01
C LYS A 85 3.67 -14.97 -10.57
N TYR A 86 2.55 -14.46 -10.09
CA TYR A 86 2.17 -14.52 -8.66
C TYR A 86 1.03 -15.50 -8.36
N GLY A 87 0.55 -16.25 -9.36
CA GLY A 87 -0.55 -17.19 -9.20
C GLY A 87 -1.93 -16.54 -9.34
N VAL A 88 -2.97 -17.29 -9.00
CA VAL A 88 -4.37 -16.86 -9.22
C VAL A 88 -4.71 -15.68 -8.32
N ALA A 89 -5.23 -14.61 -8.92
CA ALA A 89 -5.69 -13.44 -8.19
C ALA A 89 -7.05 -13.66 -7.51
N THR A 90 -7.23 -13.06 -6.34
CA THR A 90 -8.55 -12.88 -5.72
C THR A 90 -9.16 -11.55 -6.17
N ARG A 91 -10.49 -11.48 -6.24
CA ARG A 91 -11.25 -10.28 -6.66
C ARG A 91 -12.12 -9.79 -5.51
N PRO A 92 -11.63 -8.87 -4.68
CA PRO A 92 -12.41 -8.36 -3.56
C PRO A 92 -13.56 -7.45 -4.06
N PRO A 93 -14.81 -7.70 -3.67
CA PRO A 93 -15.97 -7.03 -4.29
C PRO A 93 -16.11 -5.53 -3.96
N ALA A 94 -15.53 -5.05 -2.86
CA ALA A 94 -15.73 -3.66 -2.40
C ALA A 94 -14.48 -3.07 -1.71
N GLU A 95 -13.29 -3.58 -2.02
CA GLU A 95 -12.09 -3.12 -1.36
C GLU A 95 -11.50 -1.89 -2.04
N ILE A 96 -11.15 -0.91 -1.22
CA ILE A 96 -10.50 0.33 -1.64
C ILE A 96 -9.12 0.32 -1.00
N VAL A 97 -8.09 0.53 -1.82
CA VAL A 97 -6.72 0.60 -1.33
C VAL A 97 -6.23 2.03 -1.34
N SER A 98 -5.63 2.47 -0.24
CA SER A 98 -4.92 3.74 -0.18
C SER A 98 -3.47 3.54 -0.60
N PHE A 99 -3.03 4.31 -1.59
CA PHE A 99 -1.66 4.27 -2.08
C PHE A 99 -0.87 5.53 -1.71
N SER A 100 -1.49 6.55 -1.11
CA SER A 100 -0.78 7.71 -0.56
C SER A 100 -0.18 7.42 0.83
N SER A 101 1.04 7.87 1.12
CA SER A 101 1.60 7.95 2.50
C SER A 101 1.07 9.15 3.26
N SER A 102 0.73 10.20 2.52
CA SER A 102 0.30 11.46 3.08
C SER A 102 -1.18 11.32 3.45
N ARG A 103 -1.50 11.67 4.69
CA ARG A 103 -2.90 11.79 5.15
C ARG A 103 -3.63 12.97 4.50
N VAL A 104 -2.93 13.76 3.67
CA VAL A 104 -3.42 15.00 3.06
C VAL A 104 -4.21 14.70 1.79
N TYR A 105 -3.80 13.69 1.03
CA TYR A 105 -4.50 13.21 -0.16
C TYR A 105 -5.04 11.81 0.11
N ASN A 106 -6.37 11.68 0.18
CA ASN A 106 -7.04 10.40 0.30
C ASN A 106 -7.12 9.72 -1.07
N ASP A 107 -5.95 9.47 -1.64
CA ASP A 107 -5.84 8.81 -2.93
C ASP A 107 -6.07 7.32 -2.70
N SER A 108 -7.29 6.92 -3.05
CA SER A 108 -7.83 5.60 -2.78
C SER A 108 -8.55 5.12 -4.03
N GLU A 109 -8.25 3.90 -4.46
CA GLU A 109 -8.81 3.34 -5.69
C GLU A 109 -9.41 1.96 -5.42
N LYS A 110 -10.39 1.59 -6.25
CA LYS A 110 -11.00 0.26 -6.19
C LYS A 110 -9.95 -0.79 -6.57
N VAL A 111 -9.83 -1.82 -5.74
CA VAL A 111 -8.98 -2.98 -6.04
C VAL A 111 -9.64 -3.80 -7.14
N LEU A 112 -8.91 -4.01 -8.23
CA LEU A 112 -9.31 -4.87 -9.34
C LEU A 112 -8.98 -6.33 -9.05
N ALA A 113 -7.80 -6.56 -8.48
CA ALA A 113 -7.28 -7.88 -8.18
C ALA A 113 -6.25 -7.82 -7.06
N ARG A 114 -6.17 -8.90 -6.31
CA ARG A 114 -5.24 -9.08 -5.21
C ARG A 114 -4.47 -10.40 -5.33
N TRP A 115 -3.19 -10.34 -5.01
CA TRP A 115 -2.34 -11.50 -4.74
C TRP A 115 -1.82 -11.34 -3.33
N GLU A 116 -1.94 -12.37 -2.51
CA GLU A 116 -1.51 -12.30 -1.11
C GLU A 116 -0.86 -13.60 -0.67
N ASP A 117 0.09 -13.47 0.23
CA ASP A 117 0.66 -14.55 1.00
C ASP A 117 0.64 -14.17 2.50
N ALA A 118 1.33 -14.96 3.33
CA ALA A 118 1.36 -14.74 4.78
C ALA A 118 1.99 -13.40 5.20
N GLN A 119 2.77 -12.76 4.32
CA GLN A 119 3.61 -11.62 4.65
C GLN A 119 3.30 -10.38 3.81
N TYR A 120 2.77 -10.55 2.60
CA TYR A 120 2.57 -9.47 1.63
C TYR A 120 1.23 -9.55 0.95
N SER A 121 0.72 -8.38 0.58
CA SER A 121 -0.44 -8.22 -0.28
C SER A 121 -0.11 -7.25 -1.40
N PHE A 122 -0.37 -7.70 -2.63
CA PHE A 122 -0.29 -6.91 -3.84
C PHE A 122 -1.69 -6.60 -4.32
N ASN A 123 -1.99 -5.32 -4.53
CA ASN A 123 -3.29 -4.86 -4.97
C ASN A 123 -3.13 -4.09 -6.28
N LEU A 124 -3.71 -4.64 -7.35
CA LEU A 124 -3.83 -3.94 -8.63
C LEU A 124 -5.07 -3.05 -8.59
N PHE A 125 -4.91 -1.83 -9.07
CA PHE A 125 -6.00 -0.88 -9.27
C PHE A 125 -5.78 -0.13 -10.59
N ARG A 126 -6.84 0.51 -11.07
CA ARG A 126 -6.78 1.44 -12.21
C ARG A 126 -7.22 2.80 -11.71
N PHE A 127 -6.45 3.84 -12.03
CA PHE A 127 -6.77 5.19 -11.61
C PHE A 127 -8.05 5.67 -12.29
N ALA A 128 -8.99 6.26 -11.52
CA ALA A 128 -10.24 6.76 -12.07
C ALA A 128 -10.05 8.03 -12.93
N TYR A 129 -9.09 8.88 -12.54
CA TYR A 129 -8.85 10.19 -13.18
C TYR A 129 -7.73 10.17 -14.24
N ARG A 130 -6.98 9.07 -14.35
CA ARG A 130 -5.94 8.83 -15.36
C ARG A 130 -6.08 7.38 -15.81
N PRO A 131 -6.30 7.06 -17.09
CA PRO A 131 -6.52 5.68 -17.52
C PRO A 131 -5.21 4.89 -17.56
N THR A 132 -4.57 4.71 -16.42
CA THR A 132 -3.38 3.89 -16.22
C THR A 132 -3.56 2.99 -15.01
N PHE A 133 -2.72 1.97 -14.91
CA PHE A 133 -2.72 1.03 -13.81
C PHE A 133 -1.76 1.46 -12.70
N GLY A 134 -2.10 1.09 -11.48
CA GLY A 134 -1.23 1.17 -10.32
C GLY A 134 -1.24 -0.14 -9.56
N MET A 135 -0.13 -0.43 -8.89
CA MET A 135 -0.02 -1.57 -7.99
C MET A 135 0.53 -1.09 -6.66
N VAL A 136 -0.09 -1.52 -5.57
CA VAL A 136 0.42 -1.26 -4.23
C VAL A 136 0.76 -2.58 -3.55
N LEU A 137 2.01 -2.68 -3.15
CA LEU A 137 2.51 -3.70 -2.25
C LEU A 137 2.43 -3.14 -0.84
N SER A 138 1.73 -3.87 0.02
CA SER A 138 1.71 -3.62 1.45
C SER A 138 2.22 -4.85 2.16
N GLN A 139 3.00 -4.66 3.22
CA GLN A 139 3.24 -5.74 4.16
C GLN A 139 1.89 -6.07 4.81
N THR A 140 1.41 -7.30 4.62
CA THR A 140 0.31 -7.80 5.43
C THR A 140 0.83 -7.74 6.85
N ALA A 141 0.16 -7.01 7.74
CA ALA A 141 0.51 -7.02 9.14
C ALA A 141 0.28 -8.44 9.64
N GLY A 142 1.29 -9.28 9.47
CA GLY A 142 1.29 -10.62 10.00
C GLY A 142 1.08 -10.45 11.48
N CYS A 143 -0.03 -10.98 12.00
CA CYS A 143 -0.11 -11.41 13.38
C CYS A 143 0.87 -12.57 13.61
N ALA A 144 2.10 -12.48 13.10
CA ALA A 144 3.20 -13.36 13.42
C ALA A 144 3.92 -12.74 14.63
N GLY A 145 3.33 -12.99 15.80
CA GLY A 145 4.08 -12.99 17.06
C GLY A 145 4.75 -11.69 17.50
N SER A 146 4.10 -10.53 17.45
CA SER A 146 4.34 -9.43 18.41
C SER A 146 3.30 -8.31 18.35
N GLY A 147 2.02 -8.66 18.57
CA GLY A 147 1.04 -7.79 19.24
C GLY A 147 0.94 -6.31 18.85
N ARG A 148 1.07 -5.92 17.57
CA ARG A 148 0.67 -4.59 17.07
C ARG A 148 0.19 -4.66 15.63
N CYS A 149 -1.09 -4.98 15.43
CA CYS A 149 -1.82 -4.44 14.28
C CYS A 149 -2.06 -2.96 14.52
N ARG A 150 -1.91 -2.14 13.48
CA ARG A 150 -2.02 -0.68 13.55
C ARG A 150 -3.12 -0.18 12.65
#